data_AF-A0A7C4N4E4-F1
#
_entry.id   AF-A0A7C4N4E4-F1
#
_cell.length_a   1.000
_cell.length_b   1.000
_cell.length_c   1.000
_cell.angle_alpha   90.00
_cell.angle_beta   90.00
_cell.angle_gamma   90.00
#
_symmetry.space_group_name_H-M   'P 1'
#
loop_
_entity.id
_entity.type
_entity.pdbx_description
1 polymer ?
#
loop_
_entity_poly.entity_id
_entity_poly.type
_entity_poly.pdbx_seq_one_letter_code
_entity_poly.pdbx_strand_id
1 'polypeptide(L)'
;MKTRKSFTIDEITALKPNEKIALVATINDEGLPHVTLLTSLLALDDTHMALGEFSKGVSKEYIKKNKEIGFCILTMNMDMWRGKARYTHSATEGPEYEMFNEFPMFRYNTYFGINTVHFFDLAQVNEKEKLPLGAIAKASIATLLAKWKAKQQKAEKPLGVLGFELFNRLDALKFAAWIDSDGFPKIVPVLQAKASDAGTIVFSPLAYSDELLQLKQGTPVAIYALTVKMENILTRGIFNGYKRYAGIKLGLCDVNWVYNSMPPVHGQIYPQVPLKPVKEF
;
A
#
# COMPACT_ATOMS: atom_id res chain seq x y z
N MET A 1 -2.70 -18.48 5.47
CA MET A 1 -3.77 -17.96 4.59
C MET A 1 -3.94 -18.91 3.41
N LYS A 2 -5.17 -19.37 3.12
CA LYS A 2 -5.46 -20.15 1.91
C LYS A 2 -5.55 -19.21 0.71
N THR A 3 -5.09 -19.67 -0.44
CA THR A 3 -5.03 -18.86 -1.66
C THR A 3 -5.40 -19.66 -2.89
N ARG A 4 -5.95 -18.98 -3.89
CA ARG A 4 -6.45 -19.51 -5.15
C ARG A 4 -5.84 -18.75 -6.32
N LYS A 5 -6.00 -19.28 -7.54
CA LYS A 5 -5.55 -18.63 -8.79
C LYS A 5 -6.70 -18.04 -9.61
N SER A 6 -7.90 -17.98 -9.03
CA SER A 6 -9.07 -17.41 -9.66
C SER A 6 -10.00 -16.73 -8.67
N PHE A 7 -10.66 -15.66 -9.11
CA PHE A 7 -11.78 -15.03 -8.42
C PHE A 7 -13.06 -15.84 -8.62
N THR A 8 -13.97 -15.75 -7.66
CA THR A 8 -15.37 -16.17 -7.84
C THR A 8 -16.20 -15.06 -8.48
N ILE A 9 -17.37 -15.41 -9.02
CA ILE A 9 -18.34 -14.45 -9.59
C ILE A 9 -18.76 -13.38 -8.56
N ASP A 10 -18.95 -13.80 -7.31
CA ASP A 10 -19.30 -12.89 -6.21
C ASP A 10 -18.17 -11.90 -5.91
N GLU A 11 -16.92 -12.34 -5.99
CA GLU A 11 -15.74 -11.50 -5.79
C GLU A 11 -15.55 -10.50 -6.93
N ILE A 12 -15.71 -10.93 -8.20
CA ILE A 12 -15.66 -10.02 -9.35
C ILE A 12 -16.69 -8.90 -9.18
N THR A 13 -17.90 -9.25 -8.74
CA THR A 13 -18.97 -8.29 -8.47
C THR A 13 -18.62 -7.36 -7.31
N ALA A 14 -18.11 -7.91 -6.20
CA ALA A 14 -17.75 -7.14 -5.00
C ALA A 14 -16.59 -6.16 -5.22
N LEU A 15 -15.67 -6.49 -6.14
CA LEU A 15 -14.48 -5.68 -6.43
C LEU A 15 -14.73 -4.63 -7.53
N LYS A 16 -15.87 -4.67 -8.23
CA LYS A 16 -16.21 -3.74 -9.32
C LYS A 16 -16.38 -2.28 -8.89
N PRO A 17 -17.05 -1.93 -7.77
CA PRO A 17 -17.25 -0.53 -7.37
C PRO A 17 -15.93 0.23 -7.17
N ASN A 18 -15.85 1.50 -7.56
CA ASN A 18 -14.66 2.34 -7.34
C ASN A 18 -14.55 2.88 -5.90
N GLU A 19 -15.65 2.83 -5.15
CA GLU A 19 -15.72 3.20 -3.73
C GLU A 19 -15.08 2.10 -2.88
N LYS A 20 -13.76 2.03 -2.93
CA LYS A 20 -12.93 1.06 -2.21
C LYS A 20 -11.53 1.60 -2.05
N ILE A 21 -10.77 1.01 -1.13
CA ILE A 21 -9.33 1.21 -1.05
C ILE A 21 -8.68 0.08 -1.83
N ALA A 22 -7.99 0.38 -2.93
CA ALA A 22 -7.17 -0.60 -3.63
C ALA A 22 -5.73 -0.12 -3.64
N LEU A 23 -4.86 -0.86 -2.96
CA LEU A 23 -3.43 -0.60 -2.88
C LEU A 23 -2.71 -1.56 -3.83
N VAL A 24 -1.77 -1.02 -4.60
CA VAL A 24 -0.86 -1.80 -5.43
C VAL A 24 0.56 -1.58 -4.95
N ALA A 25 1.22 -2.67 -4.61
CA ALA A 25 2.63 -2.72 -4.30
C ALA A 25 3.42 -3.13 -5.54
N THR A 26 4.43 -2.35 -5.88
CA THR A 26 5.30 -2.52 -7.04
C THR A 26 6.76 -2.53 -6.58
N ILE A 27 7.68 -2.85 -7.49
CA ILE A 27 9.12 -2.90 -7.24
C ILE A 27 9.79 -1.78 -8.02
N ASN A 28 10.49 -0.86 -7.34
CA ASN A 28 11.22 0.20 -8.02
C ASN A 28 12.51 -0.33 -8.68
N ASP A 29 13.22 0.55 -9.40
CA ASP A 29 14.47 0.22 -10.09
C ASP A 29 15.60 -0.29 -9.17
N GLU A 30 15.51 -0.04 -7.86
CA GLU A 30 16.48 -0.47 -6.84
C GLU A 30 16.07 -1.81 -6.17
N GLY A 31 14.98 -2.43 -6.60
CA GLY A 31 14.46 -3.65 -5.97
C GLY A 31 13.67 -3.42 -4.67
N LEU A 32 13.28 -2.18 -4.38
CA LEU A 32 12.59 -1.78 -3.15
C LEU A 32 11.07 -1.69 -3.36
N PRO A 33 10.26 -2.02 -2.34
CA PRO A 33 8.80 -1.96 -2.43
C PRO A 33 8.31 -0.51 -2.54
N HIS A 34 7.30 -0.27 -3.37
CA HIS A 34 6.57 1.00 -3.48
C HIS A 34 5.07 0.71 -3.45
N VAL A 35 4.28 1.50 -2.71
CA VAL A 35 2.83 1.27 -2.59
C VAL A 35 2.07 2.51 -3.07
N THR A 36 1.07 2.30 -3.92
CA THR A 36 0.20 3.37 -4.44
C THR A 36 -1.26 3.01 -4.25
N LEU A 37 -2.07 4.00 -3.88
CA LEU A 37 -3.53 3.91 -3.91
C LEU A 37 -4.03 4.04 -5.36
N LEU A 38 -4.64 2.98 -5.88
CA LEU A 38 -5.12 2.83 -7.25
C LEU A 38 -6.52 2.22 -7.24
N THR A 39 -7.52 3.02 -6.85
CA THR A 39 -8.92 2.59 -6.61
C THR A 39 -9.64 1.99 -7.82
N SER A 40 -9.15 2.29 -9.03
CA SER A 40 -9.64 1.72 -10.30
C SER A 40 -9.21 0.27 -10.55
N LEU A 41 -8.33 -0.30 -9.72
CA LEU A 41 -7.98 -1.73 -9.84
C LEU A 41 -9.22 -2.61 -9.59
N LEU A 42 -9.51 -3.51 -10.52
CA LEU A 42 -10.63 -4.45 -10.44
C LEU A 42 -10.31 -5.76 -11.15
N ALA A 43 -11.13 -6.79 -10.91
CA ALA A 43 -11.14 -8.03 -11.68
C ALA A 43 -12.02 -7.86 -12.92
N LEU A 44 -11.50 -8.23 -14.09
CA LEU A 44 -12.29 -8.28 -15.34
C LEU A 44 -13.09 -9.57 -15.40
N ASP A 45 -12.44 -10.68 -15.06
CA ASP A 45 -12.98 -12.01 -15.00
C ASP A 45 -12.33 -12.80 -13.85
N ASP A 46 -12.35 -14.13 -13.93
CA ASP A 46 -11.82 -15.00 -12.89
C ASP A 46 -10.29 -14.97 -12.80
N THR A 47 -9.58 -14.63 -13.88
CA THR A 47 -8.11 -14.76 -13.98
C THR A 47 -7.42 -13.49 -14.45
N HIS A 48 -8.15 -12.47 -14.90
CA HIS A 48 -7.60 -11.21 -15.37
C HIS A 48 -8.05 -10.02 -14.54
N MET A 49 -7.16 -9.06 -14.39
CA MET A 49 -7.41 -7.79 -13.70
C MET A 49 -7.07 -6.61 -14.61
N ALA A 50 -7.69 -5.47 -14.31
CA ALA A 50 -7.39 -4.22 -14.99
C ALA A 50 -7.30 -3.03 -14.04
N LEU A 51 -6.56 -2.02 -14.48
CA LEU A 51 -6.35 -0.76 -13.79
C LEU A 51 -6.50 0.40 -14.78
N GLY A 52 -7.46 1.29 -14.54
CA GLY A 52 -7.58 2.54 -15.27
C GLY A 52 -6.61 3.62 -14.77
N GLU A 53 -5.80 4.19 -15.66
CA GLU A 53 -4.91 5.31 -15.40
C GLU A 53 -5.59 6.65 -15.73
N PHE A 54 -5.98 7.39 -14.68
CA PHE A 54 -6.45 8.78 -14.78
C PHE A 54 -5.40 9.80 -14.32
N SER A 55 -4.34 9.35 -13.63
CA SER A 55 -3.28 10.20 -13.10
C SER A 55 -1.92 9.55 -13.31
N LYS A 56 -0.96 10.38 -13.75
CA LYS A 56 0.44 9.99 -13.87
C LYS A 56 1.04 9.76 -12.50
N GLY A 57 1.96 8.81 -12.42
CA GLY A 57 2.70 8.49 -11.21
C GLY A 57 3.71 7.38 -11.45
N VAL A 58 4.81 7.42 -10.70
CA VAL A 58 5.98 6.54 -10.88
C VAL A 58 5.67 5.05 -10.75
N SER A 59 4.60 4.67 -10.03
CA SER A 59 4.24 3.27 -9.89
C SER A 59 3.89 2.60 -11.21
N LYS A 60 3.35 3.33 -12.20
CA LYS A 60 3.05 2.77 -13.53
C LYS A 60 4.31 2.52 -14.34
N GLU A 61 5.36 3.32 -14.12
CA GLU A 61 6.68 3.06 -14.70
C GLU A 61 7.30 1.80 -14.08
N TYR A 62 7.19 1.66 -12.76
CA TYR A 62 7.67 0.47 -12.03
C TYR A 62 6.99 -0.80 -12.51
N ILE A 63 5.65 -0.78 -12.69
CA ILE A 63 4.88 -1.94 -13.19
C ILE A 63 5.34 -2.40 -14.58
N LYS A 64 5.71 -1.46 -15.46
CA LYS A 64 6.17 -1.79 -16.82
C LYS A 64 7.57 -2.43 -16.83
N LYS A 65 8.43 -2.04 -15.90
CA LYS A 65 9.80 -2.58 -15.78
C LYS A 65 9.84 -3.88 -14.99
N ASN A 66 9.18 -3.91 -13.84
CA ASN A 66 9.00 -5.09 -13.01
C ASN A 66 7.52 -5.44 -12.99
N LYS A 67 7.18 -6.55 -13.65
CA LYS A 67 5.80 -6.94 -13.93
C LYS A 67 5.09 -7.48 -12.69
N GLU A 68 5.82 -7.76 -11.62
CA GLU A 68 5.26 -8.43 -10.46
C GLU A 68 4.67 -7.43 -9.47
N ILE A 69 3.36 -7.56 -9.23
CA ILE A 69 2.64 -6.69 -8.31
C ILE A 69 2.00 -7.48 -7.17
N GLY A 70 1.95 -6.86 -6.01
CA GLY A 70 1.06 -7.24 -4.91
C GLY A 70 -0.12 -6.29 -4.86
N PHE A 71 -1.29 -6.78 -4.48
CA PHE A 71 -2.46 -5.91 -4.30
C PHE A 71 -3.20 -6.19 -2.99
N CYS A 72 -3.91 -5.18 -2.51
CA CYS A 72 -4.85 -5.26 -1.39
C CYS A 72 -6.07 -4.40 -1.73
N ILE A 73 -7.23 -5.03 -1.84
CA ILE A 73 -8.52 -4.37 -2.05
C ILE A 73 -9.34 -4.50 -0.77
N LEU A 74 -9.76 -3.37 -0.22
CA LEU A 74 -10.58 -3.26 0.98
C LEU A 74 -11.84 -2.48 0.60
N THR A 75 -12.99 -3.13 0.71
CA THR A 75 -14.30 -2.51 0.45
C THR A 75 -14.74 -1.64 1.63
N MET A 76 -15.76 -0.82 1.43
CA MET A 76 -16.35 -0.01 2.52
C MET A 76 -16.94 -0.85 3.66
N ASN A 77 -17.30 -2.11 3.39
CA ASN A 77 -17.76 -3.08 4.38
C ASN A 77 -16.62 -3.75 5.16
N MET A 78 -15.37 -3.31 4.95
CA MET A 78 -14.16 -3.90 5.56
C MET A 78 -13.92 -5.37 5.17
N ASP A 79 -14.50 -5.81 4.05
CA ASP A 79 -14.14 -7.06 3.40
C ASP A 79 -12.88 -6.83 2.54
N MET A 80 -11.91 -7.72 2.68
CA MET A 80 -10.57 -7.55 2.15
C MET A 80 -10.14 -8.72 1.27
N TRP A 81 -9.51 -8.40 0.15
CA TRP A 81 -8.81 -9.33 -0.74
C TRP A 81 -7.39 -8.88 -0.96
N ARG A 82 -6.47 -9.82 -0.95
CA ARG A 82 -5.03 -9.61 -1.12
C ARG A 82 -4.51 -10.66 -2.07
N GLY A 83 -3.57 -10.25 -2.92
CA GLY A 83 -3.10 -11.15 -3.96
C GLY A 83 -1.88 -10.65 -4.70
N LYS A 84 -1.55 -11.39 -5.75
CA LYS A 84 -0.41 -11.19 -6.63
C LYS A 84 -0.91 -11.24 -8.07
N ALA A 85 -0.37 -10.39 -8.92
CA ALA A 85 -0.69 -10.39 -10.34
C ALA A 85 0.55 -9.99 -11.16
N ARG A 86 0.54 -10.35 -12.44
CA ARG A 86 1.61 -10.04 -13.39
C ARG A 86 1.12 -9.08 -14.45
N TYR A 87 1.80 -7.96 -14.63
CA TYR A 87 1.50 -7.03 -15.70
C TYR A 87 1.75 -7.68 -17.07
N THR A 88 0.80 -7.49 -17.99
CA THR A 88 0.91 -8.00 -19.36
C THR A 88 1.16 -6.87 -20.35
N HIS A 89 0.19 -5.98 -20.50
CA HIS A 89 0.19 -4.90 -21.50
C HIS A 89 -0.70 -3.74 -21.05
N SER A 90 -0.72 -2.68 -21.87
CA SER A 90 -1.60 -1.54 -21.70
C SER A 90 -2.27 -1.18 -23.01
N ALA A 91 -3.50 -0.68 -22.95
CA ALA A 91 -4.26 -0.20 -24.11
C ALA A 91 -4.81 1.21 -23.87
N THR A 92 -4.97 1.97 -24.95
CA THR A 92 -5.56 3.32 -24.95
C THR A 92 -6.91 3.35 -25.68
N GLU A 93 -7.43 2.19 -26.06
CA GLU A 93 -8.71 1.96 -26.72
C GLU A 93 -9.20 0.53 -26.41
N GLY A 94 -10.45 0.24 -26.76
CA GLY A 94 -11.05 -1.09 -26.60
C GLY A 94 -12.12 -1.17 -25.49
N PRO A 95 -12.74 -2.36 -25.31
CA PRO A 95 -13.91 -2.52 -24.45
C PRO A 95 -13.66 -2.12 -22.99
N GLU A 96 -12.50 -2.46 -22.42
CA GLU A 96 -12.19 -2.10 -21.04
C GLU A 96 -11.89 -0.61 -20.89
N TYR A 97 -11.29 0.01 -21.91
CA TYR A 97 -11.09 1.46 -21.95
C TYR A 97 -12.42 2.20 -21.96
N GLU A 98 -13.38 1.75 -22.78
CA GLU A 98 -14.74 2.28 -22.80
C GLU A 98 -15.44 2.04 -21.46
N MET A 99 -15.41 0.80 -20.94
CA MET A 99 -15.99 0.42 -19.65
C MET A 99 -15.51 1.35 -18.52
N PHE A 100 -14.21 1.60 -18.43
CA PHE A 100 -13.68 2.49 -17.40
C PHE A 100 -14.17 3.93 -17.58
N ASN A 101 -14.21 4.45 -18.81
CA ASN A 101 -14.70 5.80 -19.07
C ASN A 101 -16.22 5.94 -18.88
N GLU A 102 -16.97 4.84 -18.85
CA GLU A 102 -18.40 4.84 -18.50
C GLU A 102 -18.68 4.88 -16.99
N PHE A 103 -17.69 4.61 -16.14
CA PHE A 103 -17.90 4.68 -14.70
C PHE A 103 -18.30 6.09 -14.25
N PRO A 104 -19.24 6.24 -13.28
CA PRO A 104 -19.77 7.56 -12.89
C PRO A 104 -18.70 8.60 -12.52
N MET A 105 -17.59 8.17 -11.91
CA MET A 105 -16.46 9.02 -11.53
C MET A 105 -15.76 9.68 -12.74
N PHE A 106 -15.75 9.01 -13.90
CA PHE A 106 -15.02 9.46 -15.10
C PHE A 106 -15.95 9.97 -16.19
N ARG A 107 -17.13 9.34 -16.35
CA ARG A 107 -18.11 9.64 -17.42
C ARG A 107 -18.52 11.10 -17.50
N TYR A 108 -18.71 11.74 -16.36
CA TYR A 108 -19.16 13.14 -16.29
C TYR A 108 -18.01 14.13 -16.08
N ASN A 109 -16.78 13.67 -16.18
CA ASN A 109 -15.60 14.50 -15.97
C ASN A 109 -14.95 14.87 -17.30
N THR A 110 -15.15 16.10 -17.75
CA THR A 110 -14.58 16.60 -19.02
C THR A 110 -13.05 16.76 -19.00
N TYR A 111 -12.42 16.63 -17.82
CA TYR A 111 -10.98 16.81 -17.64
C TYR A 111 -10.23 15.53 -17.23
N PHE A 112 -10.93 14.53 -16.68
CA PHE A 112 -10.32 13.35 -16.06
C PHE A 112 -10.97 12.04 -16.54
N GLY A 113 -10.80 11.72 -17.82
CA GLY A 113 -11.04 10.37 -18.33
C GLY A 113 -9.89 9.40 -18.02
N ILE A 114 -10.13 8.10 -18.17
CA ILE A 114 -9.03 7.14 -18.23
C ILE A 114 -8.33 7.32 -19.57
N ASN A 115 -7.01 7.56 -19.56
CA ASN A 115 -6.20 7.66 -20.76
C ASN A 115 -5.57 6.32 -21.16
N THR A 116 -5.32 5.43 -20.21
CA THR A 116 -4.68 4.13 -20.44
C THR A 116 -5.25 3.11 -19.48
N VAL A 117 -5.51 1.90 -19.98
CA VAL A 117 -5.85 0.73 -19.16
C VAL A 117 -4.63 -0.19 -19.10
N HIS A 118 -4.28 -0.65 -17.90
CA HIS A 118 -3.22 -1.63 -17.67
C HIS A 118 -3.85 -2.97 -17.32
N PHE A 119 -3.34 -4.05 -17.90
CA PHE A 119 -3.89 -5.40 -17.77
C PHE A 119 -2.91 -6.30 -17.00
N PHE A 120 -3.48 -7.25 -16.25
CA PHE A 120 -2.72 -8.16 -15.42
C PHE A 120 -3.31 -9.57 -15.42
N ASP A 121 -2.43 -10.57 -15.40
CA ASP A 121 -2.80 -11.96 -15.13
C ASP A 121 -2.75 -12.21 -13.62
N LEU A 122 -3.83 -12.73 -13.05
CA LEU A 122 -3.89 -13.09 -11.64
C LEU A 122 -2.95 -14.26 -11.36
N ALA A 123 -2.01 -14.07 -10.44
CA ALA A 123 -1.14 -15.13 -9.98
C ALA A 123 -1.69 -15.82 -8.73
N GLN A 124 -2.28 -15.03 -7.82
CA GLN A 124 -2.78 -15.54 -6.54
C GLN A 124 -3.78 -14.54 -5.92
N VAL A 125 -4.83 -15.05 -5.27
CA VAL A 125 -5.72 -14.27 -4.41
C VAL A 125 -6.11 -15.07 -3.17
N ASN A 126 -6.27 -14.41 -2.02
CA ASN A 126 -6.86 -15.04 -0.84
C ASN A 126 -8.40 -15.18 -0.97
N GLU A 127 -8.98 -15.95 -0.05
CA GLU A 127 -10.43 -15.87 0.18
C GLU A 127 -10.79 -14.55 0.87
N LYS A 128 -12.06 -14.14 0.77
CA LYS A 128 -12.59 -12.97 1.48
C LYS A 128 -12.17 -12.98 2.95
N GLU A 129 -11.42 -11.96 3.34
CA GLU A 129 -10.90 -11.79 4.68
C GLU A 129 -11.58 -10.61 5.37
N LYS A 130 -12.02 -10.80 6.61
CA LYS A 130 -12.48 -9.69 7.45
C LYS A 130 -11.33 -9.18 8.31
N LEU A 131 -11.28 -7.87 8.52
CA LEU A 131 -10.32 -7.28 9.46
C LEU A 131 -10.53 -7.87 10.86
N PRO A 132 -9.49 -8.44 11.51
CA PRO A 132 -9.60 -9.02 12.84
C PRO A 132 -9.62 -7.91 13.91
N LEU A 133 -10.72 -7.16 13.99
CA LEU A 133 -10.84 -5.94 14.80
C LEU A 133 -10.43 -6.13 16.27
N GLY A 134 -10.76 -7.27 16.88
CA GLY A 134 -10.35 -7.58 18.26
C GLY A 134 -8.84 -7.74 18.43
N ALA A 135 -8.17 -8.42 17.48
CA ALA A 135 -6.72 -8.56 17.50
C ALA A 135 -6.03 -7.21 17.22
N ILE A 136 -6.58 -6.42 16.29
CA ILE A 136 -6.10 -5.08 15.96
C ILE A 136 -6.22 -4.12 17.15
N ALA A 137 -7.34 -4.17 17.88
CA ALA A 137 -7.54 -3.37 19.09
C ALA A 137 -6.51 -3.73 20.17
N LYS A 138 -6.33 -5.02 20.47
CA LYS A 138 -5.30 -5.50 21.41
C LYS A 138 -3.89 -5.08 20.98
N ALA A 139 -3.56 -5.24 19.70
CA ALA A 139 -2.27 -4.85 19.13
C ALA A 139 -2.03 -3.34 19.21
N SER A 140 -3.08 -2.53 19.01
CA SER A 140 -3.03 -1.07 19.08
C SER A 140 -2.78 -0.58 20.51
N ILE A 141 -3.48 -1.14 21.49
CA ILE A 141 -3.25 -0.84 22.93
C ILE A 141 -1.83 -1.24 23.33
N ALA A 142 -1.40 -2.45 22.96
CA ALA A 142 -0.05 -2.92 23.24
C ALA A 142 1.03 -2.01 22.63
N THR A 143 0.82 -1.57 21.38
CA THR A 143 1.74 -0.65 20.70
C THR A 143 1.77 0.72 21.38
N LEU A 144 0.61 1.26 21.77
CA LEU A 144 0.51 2.54 22.49
C LEU A 144 1.26 2.53 23.83
N LEU A 145 1.09 1.47 24.63
CA LEU A 145 1.71 1.35 25.95
C LEU A 145 3.23 1.19 25.90
N ALA A 146 3.79 0.69 24.78
CA ALA A 146 5.22 0.41 24.65
C ALA A 146 6.00 1.39 23.74
N LYS A 147 5.33 2.13 22.85
CA LYS A 147 6.02 2.94 21.81
C LYS A 147 7.03 3.95 22.36
N TRP A 148 6.74 4.56 23.52
CA TRP A 148 7.58 5.59 24.13
C TRP A 148 8.97 5.06 24.53
N LYS A 149 9.07 3.77 24.90
CA LYS A 149 10.35 3.11 25.19
C LYS A 149 11.09 2.64 23.93
N ALA A 150 10.43 2.68 22.77
CA ALA A 150 11.01 2.28 21.49
C ALA A 150 11.57 3.46 20.67
N LYS A 151 11.59 4.67 21.25
CA LYS A 151 12.22 5.85 20.63
C LYS A 151 13.71 5.59 20.42
N GLN A 152 14.19 5.84 19.20
CA GLN A 152 15.59 5.76 18.83
C GLN A 152 16.31 7.11 18.99
N GLN A 153 15.58 8.22 19.13
CA GLN A 153 16.13 9.58 19.32
C GLN A 153 17.16 9.98 18.24
N LYS A 154 16.91 9.59 16.99
CA LYS A 154 17.77 9.97 15.86
C LYS A 154 17.71 11.48 15.61
N ALA A 155 18.83 12.04 15.16
CA ALA A 155 18.91 13.46 14.78
C ALA A 155 18.01 13.76 13.57
N GLU A 156 17.98 12.84 12.61
CA GLU A 156 17.15 12.93 11.41
C GLU A 156 15.68 12.65 11.71
N LYS A 157 14.79 13.42 11.07
CA LYS A 157 13.34 13.38 11.30
C LYS A 157 12.59 13.19 9.97
N PRO A 158 12.76 12.04 9.30
CA PRO A 158 12.24 11.82 7.95
C PRO A 158 10.72 11.99 7.82
N LEU A 159 9.94 11.64 8.84
CA LEU A 159 8.47 11.74 8.80
C LEU A 159 7.94 13.19 8.84
N GLY A 160 8.75 14.15 9.27
CA GLY A 160 8.27 15.50 9.59
C GLY A 160 7.12 15.50 10.61
N VAL A 161 6.35 16.59 10.66
CA VAL A 161 5.20 16.72 11.57
C VAL A 161 3.98 15.96 11.03
N LEU A 162 3.62 16.21 9.77
CA LEU A 162 2.42 15.62 9.15
C LEU A 162 2.47 14.10 9.08
N GLY A 163 3.62 13.52 8.67
CA GLY A 163 3.79 12.07 8.63
C GLY A 163 3.72 11.47 10.03
N PHE A 164 4.38 12.09 11.01
CA PHE A 164 4.35 11.62 12.40
C PHE A 164 2.93 11.62 12.99
N GLU A 165 2.15 12.67 12.74
CA GLU A 165 0.76 12.78 13.18
C GLU A 165 -0.13 11.74 12.48
N LEU A 166 -0.03 11.64 11.15
CA LEU A 166 -0.82 10.69 10.35
C LEU A 166 -0.60 9.24 10.81
N PHE A 167 0.65 8.82 11.08
CA PHE A 167 0.93 7.49 11.61
C PHE A 167 0.37 7.26 13.02
N ASN A 168 0.22 8.31 13.82
CA ASN A 168 -0.29 8.20 15.18
C ASN A 168 -1.82 8.25 15.29
N ARG A 169 -2.51 8.75 14.26
CA ARG A 169 -3.98 8.74 14.16
C ARG A 169 -4.58 7.34 14.28
N LEU A 170 -5.73 7.25 14.92
CA LEU A 170 -6.47 6.00 15.13
C LEU A 170 -7.35 5.63 13.93
N ASP A 171 -7.82 6.63 13.20
CA ASP A 171 -8.64 6.48 11.98
C ASP A 171 -7.80 6.28 10.71
N ALA A 172 -6.48 6.40 10.80
CA ALA A 172 -5.57 6.08 9.70
C ALA A 172 -5.39 4.57 9.58
N LEU A 173 -5.63 4.04 8.38
CA LEU A 173 -5.28 2.68 7.99
C LEU A 173 -3.80 2.64 7.59
N LYS A 174 -3.10 1.54 7.93
CA LYS A 174 -1.69 1.36 7.56
C LYS A 174 -1.45 -0.03 7.00
N PHE A 175 -0.63 -0.10 5.97
CA PHE A 175 -0.28 -1.34 5.27
C PHE A 175 1.23 -1.39 5.06
N ALA A 176 1.83 -2.51 5.44
CA ALA A 176 3.24 -2.78 5.20
C ALA A 176 3.36 -3.61 3.92
N ALA A 177 4.36 -3.31 3.10
CA ALA A 177 4.70 -4.07 1.93
C ALA A 177 6.20 -4.35 1.84
N TRP A 178 6.55 -5.55 1.41
CA TRP A 178 7.94 -5.98 1.17
C TRP A 178 7.97 -7.00 0.03
N ILE A 179 9.15 -7.25 -0.52
CA ILE A 179 9.33 -8.27 -1.55
C ILE A 179 9.45 -9.63 -0.85
N ASP A 180 8.53 -10.54 -1.17
CA ASP A 180 8.48 -11.87 -0.60
C ASP A 180 9.48 -12.80 -1.30
N SER A 181 9.68 -13.99 -0.73
CA SER A 181 10.65 -14.99 -1.21
C SER A 181 10.40 -15.50 -2.63
N ASP A 182 9.19 -15.34 -3.17
CA ASP A 182 8.84 -15.69 -4.55
C ASP A 182 9.01 -14.53 -5.54
N GLY A 183 9.58 -13.40 -5.11
CA GLY A 183 9.86 -12.24 -5.93
C GLY A 183 8.68 -11.26 -6.07
N PHE A 184 7.50 -11.60 -5.55
CA PHE A 184 6.35 -10.70 -5.58
C PHE A 184 6.31 -9.78 -4.37
N PRO A 185 5.84 -8.53 -4.53
CA PRO A 185 5.45 -7.71 -3.39
C PRO A 185 4.30 -8.35 -2.60
N LYS A 186 4.41 -8.38 -1.27
CA LYS A 186 3.35 -8.82 -0.36
C LYS A 186 2.86 -7.62 0.44
N ILE A 187 1.53 -7.46 0.57
CA ILE A 187 0.91 -6.40 1.37
C ILE A 187 0.22 -7.01 2.60
N VAL A 188 0.51 -6.48 3.78
CA VAL A 188 -0.08 -6.92 5.05
C VAL A 188 -0.60 -5.71 5.83
N PRO A 189 -1.84 -5.76 6.36
CA PRO A 189 -2.36 -4.69 7.20
C PRO A 189 -1.57 -4.59 8.52
N VAL A 190 -1.20 -3.37 8.88
CA VAL A 190 -0.52 -3.02 10.12
C VAL A 190 -1.24 -1.84 10.78
N LEU A 191 -2.58 -1.90 10.90
CA LEU A 191 -3.40 -0.78 11.39
C LEU A 191 -2.95 -0.25 12.77
N GLN A 192 -2.40 -1.15 13.59
CA GLN A 192 -1.82 -0.88 14.91
C GLN A 192 -0.49 -0.10 14.87
N ALA A 193 0.13 0.04 13.70
CA ALA A 193 1.41 0.73 13.53
C ALA A 193 1.30 2.20 13.96
N LYS A 194 2.34 2.66 14.64
CA LYS A 194 2.47 4.04 15.14
C LYS A 194 3.90 4.51 15.01
N ALA A 195 4.09 5.80 14.79
CA ALA A 195 5.40 6.40 14.90
C ALA A 195 5.78 6.54 16.39
N SER A 196 6.90 5.91 16.80
CA SER A 196 7.45 6.09 18.16
C SER A 196 8.21 7.42 18.28
N ASP A 197 8.90 7.81 17.19
CA ASP A 197 9.50 9.11 16.96
C ASP A 197 9.45 9.46 15.46
N ALA A 198 10.09 10.56 15.04
CA ALA A 198 10.04 11.04 13.66
C ALA A 198 10.85 10.21 12.64
N GLY A 199 11.57 9.17 13.09
CA GLY A 199 12.35 8.28 12.24
C GLY A 199 12.00 6.80 12.39
N THR A 200 11.07 6.47 13.28
CA THR A 200 10.84 5.08 13.70
C THR A 200 9.35 4.77 13.76
N ILE A 201 8.94 3.76 13.00
CA ILE A 201 7.59 3.19 13.06
C ILE A 201 7.66 1.87 13.81
N VAL A 202 6.73 1.67 14.75
CA VAL A 202 6.63 0.46 15.55
C VAL A 202 5.24 -0.15 15.45
N PHE A 203 5.17 -1.48 15.53
CA PHE A 203 3.91 -2.21 15.53
C PHE A 203 4.03 -3.50 16.35
N SER A 204 2.96 -3.86 17.05
CA SER A 204 2.86 -5.19 17.66
C SER A 204 2.51 -6.24 16.60
N PRO A 205 3.15 -7.43 16.58
CA PRO A 205 2.81 -8.48 15.63
C PRO A 205 1.51 -9.23 15.97
N LEU A 206 0.81 -8.90 17.05
CA LEU A 206 -0.36 -9.67 17.53
C LEU A 206 -1.48 -9.82 16.47
N ALA A 207 -1.74 -8.76 15.69
CA ALA A 207 -2.63 -8.85 14.53
C ALA A 207 -1.82 -9.25 13.30
N TYR A 208 -2.33 -10.19 12.49
CA TYR A 208 -1.61 -10.76 11.33
C TYR A 208 -0.27 -11.43 11.71
N SER A 209 -0.22 -12.07 12.89
CA SER A 209 0.99 -12.69 13.46
C SER A 209 1.70 -13.63 12.47
N ASP A 210 0.95 -14.51 11.81
CA ASP A 210 1.50 -15.53 10.91
C ASP A 210 2.31 -14.93 9.76
N GLU A 211 1.89 -13.76 9.27
CA GLU A 211 2.56 -13.08 8.16
C GLU A 211 3.64 -12.12 8.67
N LEU A 212 3.37 -11.35 9.72
CA LEU A 212 4.32 -10.38 10.26
C LEU A 212 5.55 -11.07 10.86
N LEU A 213 5.39 -12.23 11.51
CA LEU A 213 6.53 -12.96 12.09
C LEU A 213 7.45 -13.60 11.03
N GLN A 214 7.03 -13.68 9.77
CA GLN A 214 7.88 -14.11 8.65
C GLN A 214 8.85 -13.02 8.21
N LEU A 215 8.58 -11.76 8.56
CA LEU A 215 9.43 -10.62 8.21
C LEU A 215 10.78 -10.73 8.93
N LYS A 216 11.85 -10.78 8.14
CA LYS A 216 13.22 -10.93 8.65
C LYS A 216 13.86 -9.56 8.91
N GLN A 217 14.68 -9.48 9.94
CA GLN A 217 15.49 -8.30 10.18
C GLN A 217 16.37 -8.00 8.95
N GLY A 218 16.50 -6.73 8.60
CA GLY A 218 17.18 -6.24 7.40
C GLY A 218 16.30 -6.13 6.16
N THR A 219 15.07 -6.66 6.18
CA THR A 219 14.15 -6.55 5.03
C THR A 219 13.76 -5.08 4.80
N PRO A 220 13.92 -4.55 3.57
CA PRO A 220 13.33 -3.28 3.21
C PRO A 220 11.82 -3.35 3.19
N VAL A 221 11.16 -2.40 3.85
CA VAL A 221 9.71 -2.36 4.00
C VAL A 221 9.20 -0.99 3.58
N ALA A 222 8.13 -0.99 2.79
CA ALA A 222 7.30 0.17 2.56
C ALA A 222 6.14 0.16 3.57
N ILE A 223 5.88 1.27 4.25
CA ILE A 223 4.67 1.41 5.07
C ILE A 223 3.85 2.57 4.51
N TYR A 224 2.66 2.24 4.03
CA TYR A 224 1.69 3.18 3.50
C TYR A 224 0.64 3.48 4.57
N ALA A 225 0.41 4.75 4.86
CA ALA A 225 -0.65 5.18 5.77
C ALA A 225 -1.65 6.06 5.00
N LEU A 226 -2.94 5.84 5.23
CA LEU A 226 -4.00 6.65 4.64
C LEU A 226 -5.20 6.81 5.58
N THR A 227 -5.96 7.88 5.41
CA THR A 227 -7.30 8.05 6.01
C THR A 227 -8.37 7.87 4.94
N VAL A 228 -9.62 7.64 5.36
CA VAL A 228 -10.78 7.66 4.46
C VAL A 228 -11.02 9.04 3.83
N LYS A 229 -10.41 10.09 4.38
CA LYS A 229 -10.37 11.44 3.78
C LYS A 229 -9.29 11.59 2.71
N MET A 230 -8.65 10.49 2.30
CA MET A 230 -7.60 10.42 1.27
C MET A 230 -6.30 11.15 1.62
N GLU A 231 -6.10 11.54 2.88
CA GLU A 231 -4.78 11.95 3.36
C GLU A 231 -3.89 10.71 3.38
N ASN A 232 -2.71 10.76 2.77
CA ASN A 232 -1.84 9.61 2.73
C ASN A 232 -0.35 9.96 2.70
N ILE A 233 0.48 9.00 3.08
CA ILE A 233 1.93 9.08 3.00
C ILE A 233 2.51 7.69 2.74
N LEU A 234 3.52 7.64 1.87
CA LEU A 234 4.32 6.44 1.67
C LEU A 234 5.67 6.62 2.35
N THR A 235 6.08 5.62 3.14
CA THR A 235 7.40 5.57 3.76
C THR A 235 8.12 4.31 3.31
N ARG A 236 9.44 4.36 3.23
CA ARG A 236 10.31 3.19 3.13
C ARG A 236 11.34 3.23 4.24
N GLY A 237 11.77 2.05 4.64
CA GLY A 237 12.70 1.86 5.73
C GLY A 237 13.23 0.45 5.80
N ILE A 238 14.05 0.19 6.82
CA ILE A 238 14.59 -1.13 7.11
C ILE A 238 13.90 -1.68 8.36
N PHE A 239 13.42 -2.92 8.26
CA PHE A 239 12.88 -3.63 9.42
C PHE A 239 14.02 -4.13 10.32
N ASN A 240 14.08 -3.65 11.56
CA ASN A 240 15.13 -3.97 12.53
C ASN A 240 14.83 -5.19 13.41
N GLY A 241 13.83 -5.99 13.02
CA GLY A 241 13.43 -7.16 13.78
C GLY A 241 12.48 -6.84 14.93
N TYR A 242 12.23 -7.87 15.75
CA TYR A 242 11.33 -7.79 16.89
C TYR A 242 12.12 -7.70 18.20
N LYS A 243 11.80 -6.71 19.04
CA LYS A 243 12.38 -6.55 20.39
C LYS A 243 11.28 -6.32 21.43
N ARG A 244 11.59 -6.55 22.71
CA ARG A 244 10.66 -6.28 23.81
C ARG A 244 10.87 -4.86 24.34
N TYR A 245 9.83 -4.07 24.35
CA TYR A 245 9.78 -2.72 24.93
C TYR A 245 8.68 -2.69 25.99
N ALA A 246 9.03 -2.36 27.23
CA ALA A 246 8.10 -2.46 28.37
C ALA A 246 7.40 -3.84 28.47
N GLY A 247 8.12 -4.93 28.20
CA GLY A 247 7.57 -6.30 28.20
C GLY A 247 6.77 -6.69 26.95
N ILE A 248 6.48 -5.75 26.05
CA ILE A 248 5.68 -5.98 24.84
C ILE A 248 6.59 -6.18 23.63
N LYS A 249 6.37 -7.25 22.85
CA LYS A 249 7.09 -7.50 21.60
C LYS A 249 6.61 -6.51 20.53
N LEU A 250 7.51 -5.67 20.03
CA LEU A 250 7.25 -4.75 18.92
C LEU A 250 8.24 -5.02 17.78
N GLY A 251 7.74 -4.95 16.55
CA GLY A 251 8.55 -4.81 15.35
C GLY A 251 8.91 -3.34 15.17
N LEU A 252 10.12 -3.09 14.68
CA LEU A 252 10.66 -1.75 14.53
C LEU A 252 11.10 -1.54 13.07
N CYS A 253 10.63 -0.46 12.46
CA CYS A 253 11.00 -0.06 11.10
C CYS A 253 11.64 1.32 11.15
N ASP A 254 12.90 1.39 10.74
CA ASP A 254 13.66 2.63 10.65
C ASP A 254 13.39 3.28 9.30
N VAL A 255 12.68 4.40 9.32
CA VAL A 255 12.32 5.16 8.12
C VAL A 255 13.57 5.87 7.61
N ASN A 256 13.87 5.70 6.32
CA ASN A 256 14.97 6.37 5.64
C ASN A 256 14.53 7.06 4.34
N TRP A 257 13.26 6.92 3.95
CA TRP A 257 12.71 7.56 2.77
C TRP A 257 11.21 7.81 2.93
N VAL A 258 10.76 8.97 2.44
CA VAL A 258 9.35 9.39 2.55
C VAL A 258 8.91 10.01 1.22
N TYR A 259 7.69 9.71 0.82
CA TYR A 259 7.13 10.10 -0.47
C TYR A 259 5.67 10.55 -0.33
N ASN A 260 5.37 11.71 -0.92
CA ASN A 260 4.01 12.18 -1.07
C ASN A 260 3.37 11.43 -2.25
N SER A 261 2.31 10.68 -1.97
CA SER A 261 1.53 10.00 -3.03
C SER A 261 0.24 10.75 -3.37
N MET A 262 0.03 11.94 -2.80
CA MET A 262 -1.15 12.76 -3.07
C MET A 262 -0.93 13.68 -4.29
N PRO A 263 -1.91 13.77 -5.21
CA PRO A 263 -1.96 14.84 -6.20
C PRO A 263 -2.07 16.23 -5.53
N PRO A 264 -1.64 17.32 -6.20
CA PRO A 264 -1.02 17.33 -7.53
C PRO A 264 0.49 17.07 -7.51
N VAL A 265 1.16 17.25 -6.37
CA VAL A 265 2.62 17.16 -6.25
C VAL A 265 3.03 15.85 -5.58
N HIS A 266 3.08 14.78 -6.37
CA HIS A 266 3.67 13.53 -5.93
C HIS A 266 5.20 13.61 -6.01
N GLY A 267 5.92 12.98 -5.08
CA GLY A 267 7.38 13.07 -5.08
C GLY A 267 8.03 12.71 -3.75
N GLN A 268 9.35 12.55 -3.81
CA GLN A 268 10.18 12.29 -2.64
C GLN A 268 10.21 13.53 -1.73
N ILE A 269 9.83 13.32 -0.46
CA ILE A 269 9.91 14.33 0.61
C ILE A 269 11.23 14.19 1.35
N TYR A 270 11.65 12.96 1.61
CA TYR A 270 12.87 12.65 2.34
C TYR A 270 13.62 11.46 1.68
N PRO A 271 14.96 11.52 1.57
CA PRO A 271 15.81 12.70 1.77
C PRO A 271 15.41 13.85 0.84
N GLN A 272 15.66 15.10 1.23
CA GLN A 272 15.25 16.24 0.40
C GLN A 272 15.98 16.23 -0.93
N VAL A 273 15.23 16.30 -2.03
CA VAL A 273 15.80 16.42 -3.37
C VAL A 273 15.92 17.92 -3.70
N PRO A 274 17.09 18.38 -4.20
CA PRO A 274 17.24 19.78 -4.60
C PRO A 274 16.20 20.18 -5.65
N LEU A 275 15.59 21.34 -5.47
CA LEU A 275 14.68 21.92 -6.46
C LEU A 275 15.49 22.27 -7.72
N LYS A 276 15.08 21.70 -8.86
CA LYS A 276 15.64 22.04 -10.17
C LYS A 276 14.61 22.89 -10.94
N PRO A 277 15.02 24.01 -11.56
CA PRO A 277 14.12 24.77 -12.41
C PRO A 277 13.69 23.92 -13.61
N VAL A 278 12.41 24.02 -13.98
CA VAL A 278 11.90 23.45 -15.23
C VAL A 278 12.52 24.24 -16.38
N LYS A 279 13.34 23.58 -17.21
CA LYS A 279 14.06 24.22 -18.32
C LYS A 279 13.40 24.00 -19.69
N GLU A 280 12.54 23.01 -19.79
CA GLU A 280 11.83 22.63 -21.03
C GLU A 280 10.35 22.44 -20.69
N PHE A 281 9.48 23.04 -21.51
CA PHE A 281 8.01 23.04 -21.38
C PHE A 281 7.38 22.36 -22.59
#